data_AF-G2HI58-F1
#
_entry.id   AF-G2HI58-F1
#
_cell.length_a   1.000
_cell.length_b   1.000
_cell.length_c   1.000
_cell.angle_alpha   90.00
_cell.angle_beta   90.00
_cell.angle_gamma   90.00
#
_symmetry.space_group_name_H-M   'P 1'
#
loop_
_entity.id
_entity.type
_entity.pdbx_description
1 polymer ?
#
loop_
_entity_poly.entity_id
_entity_poly.type
_entity_poly.pdbx_seq_one_letter_code
_entity_poly.pdbx_strand_id
1 'polypeptide(L)'
;MFGKDGSELILHFVTQCNTRLTRVLEEEQKLVQLGQAEKRKTDQFLRDAVETRLRMLIPYIEHWPRALSILMLPHNIPSSLSLLTSMVDDMWHYAGDQSTDLNWYTRRAMLAAIYNTTELVMMQDSSPDFEDTDSF
;
A
#
# COMPACT_ATOMS: atom_id res chain seq x y z
N MET A 1 14.02 18.30 15.45
CA MET A 1 13.27 19.54 15.19
C MET A 1 12.62 19.36 13.83
N PHE A 2 11.29 19.50 13.72
CA PHE A 2 10.53 19.21 12.49
C PHE A 2 10.18 20.50 11.73
N GLY A 3 9.93 20.37 10.42
CA GLY A 3 9.36 21.41 9.57
C GLY A 3 7.91 21.76 9.94
N LYS A 4 7.37 22.83 9.35
CA LYS A 4 6.00 23.33 9.60
C LYS A 4 4.95 22.76 8.63
N ASP A 5 5.38 22.07 7.58
CA ASP A 5 4.50 21.58 6.51
C ASP A 5 3.84 20.23 6.84
N GLY A 6 4.29 19.55 7.90
CA GLY A 6 3.75 18.27 8.34
C GLY A 6 4.32 17.07 7.57
N SER A 7 5.30 17.29 6.70
CA SER A 7 5.90 16.26 5.84
C SER A 7 6.47 15.10 6.65
N GLU A 8 7.20 15.38 7.73
CA GLU A 8 7.80 14.32 8.55
C GLU A 8 6.77 13.46 9.25
N LEU A 9 5.63 14.03 9.66
CA LEU A 9 4.55 13.28 10.29
C LEU A 9 3.87 12.34 9.28
N ILE A 10 3.62 12.83 8.06
CA ILE A 10 2.98 12.02 7.02
C ILE A 10 3.92 10.90 6.56
N LEU A 11 5.20 11.20 6.30
CA LEU A 11 6.20 10.20 5.92
C LEU A 11 6.40 9.16 7.03
N HIS A 12 6.37 9.59 8.30
CA HIS A 12 6.40 8.67 9.44
C HIS A 12 5.17 7.74 9.45
N PHE A 13 3.97 8.28 9.25
CA PHE A 13 2.75 7.49 9.17
C PHE A 13 2.77 6.48 8.01
N VAL A 14 3.21 6.89 6.82
CA VAL A 14 3.38 5.98 5.67
C VAL A 14 4.37 4.86 6.00
N THR A 15 5.50 5.20 6.61
CA THR A 15 6.51 4.21 7.04
C THR A 15 5.93 3.22 8.06
N GLN A 16 5.14 3.71 9.01
CA GLN A 16 4.47 2.87 10.00
C GLN A 16 3.44 1.93 9.36
N CYS A 17 2.65 2.42 8.41
CA CYS A 17 1.69 1.59 7.68
C CYS A 17 2.38 0.51 6.85
N ASN A 18 3.46 0.85 6.14
CA ASN A 18 4.25 -0.13 5.38
C ASN A 18 4.84 -1.18 6.32
N THR A 19 5.43 -0.78 7.45
CA THR A 19 5.94 -1.71 8.46
C THR A 19 4.84 -2.64 9.01
N ARG A 20 3.64 -2.11 9.23
CA ARG A 20 2.49 -2.90 9.69
C ARG A 20 2.04 -3.89 8.63
N LEU A 21 2.01 -3.47 7.36
CA LEU A 21 1.69 -4.34 6.23
C LEU A 21 2.66 -5.51 6.16
N THR A 22 3.97 -5.26 6.15
CA THR A 22 5.00 -6.32 6.10
C THR A 22 4.80 -7.35 7.21
N ARG A 23 4.47 -6.92 8.45
CA ARG A 23 4.16 -7.85 9.56
C ARG A 23 2.94 -8.71 9.30
N VAL A 24 1.85 -8.12 8.79
CA VAL A 24 0.63 -8.88 8.44
C VAL A 24 0.95 -9.92 7.37
N LEU A 25 1.66 -9.53 6.30
CA LEU A 25 2.02 -10.45 5.22
C LEU A 25 2.95 -11.58 5.70
N GLU A 26 3.87 -11.27 6.63
CA GLU A 26 4.74 -12.26 7.27
C GLU A 26 3.94 -13.27 8.12
N GLU A 27 2.97 -12.79 8.90
CA GLU A 27 2.07 -13.64 9.70
C GLU A 27 1.23 -14.56 8.81
N GLU A 28 0.63 -14.02 7.74
CA GLU A 28 -0.13 -14.80 6.77
C GLU A 28 0.75 -15.86 6.07
N GLN A 29 2.00 -15.50 5.71
CA GLN A 29 2.93 -16.46 5.12
C GLN A 29 3.30 -17.58 6.09
N LYS A 30 3.48 -17.27 7.39
CA LYS A 30 3.75 -18.29 8.43
C LYS A 30 2.58 -19.27 8.56
N LEU A 31 1.34 -18.79 8.50
CA LEU A 31 0.16 -19.66 8.54
C LEU A 31 0.15 -20.65 7.36
N VAL A 32 0.52 -20.18 6.16
CA VAL A 32 0.67 -21.04 4.98
C VAL A 32 1.79 -22.07 5.16
N GLN A 33 2.94 -21.67 5.70
CA GLN A 33 4.07 -22.58 5.97
C GLN A 33 3.75 -23.65 7.01
N LEU A 34 2.92 -23.33 8.00
CA LEU A 34 2.46 -24.26 9.03
C LEU A 34 1.32 -25.18 8.56
N GLY A 35 0.84 -25.03 7.32
CA GLY A 35 -0.30 -25.78 6.79
C GLY A 35 -1.63 -25.40 7.43
N GLN A 36 -1.71 -24.21 8.05
CA GLN A 36 -2.91 -23.68 8.70
C GLN A 36 -3.74 -22.79 7.76
N ALA A 37 -3.18 -22.41 6.61
CA ALA A 37 -3.85 -21.68 5.54
C ALA A 37 -3.36 -22.16 4.17
N GLU A 38 -4.23 -22.06 3.16
CA GLU A 38 -3.87 -22.36 1.78
C GLU A 38 -3.19 -21.15 1.11
N LYS A 39 -2.25 -21.41 0.19
CA LYS A 39 -1.64 -20.34 -0.59
C LYS A 39 -2.67 -19.73 -1.54
N ARG A 40 -2.98 -18.44 -1.35
CA ARG A 40 -3.83 -17.67 -2.26
C ARG A 40 -3.19 -17.52 -3.64
N LYS A 41 -4.03 -17.38 -4.66
CA LYS A 41 -3.58 -16.95 -6.00
C LYS A 41 -3.09 -15.52 -5.95
N THR A 42 -2.18 -15.15 -6.86
CA THR A 42 -1.52 -13.84 -6.88
C THR A 42 -2.50 -12.67 -6.97
N ASP A 43 -3.52 -12.78 -7.80
CA ASP A 43 -4.58 -11.78 -7.94
C ASP A 43 -5.33 -11.54 -6.63
N GLN A 44 -5.79 -12.61 -5.97
CA GLN A 44 -6.45 -12.50 -4.67
C GLN A 44 -5.50 -11.95 -3.60
N PHE A 45 -4.26 -12.43 -3.56
CA PHE A 45 -3.27 -11.98 -2.58
C PHE A 45 -3.00 -10.47 -2.70
N LEU A 46 -2.81 -9.96 -3.93
CA LEU A 46 -2.54 -8.55 -4.15
C LEU A 46 -3.75 -7.68 -3.81
N ARG A 47 -4.97 -8.15 -4.11
CA ARG A 47 -6.20 -7.47 -3.69
C ARG A 47 -6.27 -7.33 -2.17
N ASP A 48 -6.10 -8.45 -1.45
CA ASP A 48 -6.15 -8.46 0.02
C ASP A 48 -5.06 -7.56 0.64
N ALA A 49 -3.86 -7.54 0.05
CA ALA A 49 -2.75 -6.72 0.51
C ALA A 49 -3.00 -5.21 0.28
N VAL A 50 -3.53 -4.83 -0.88
CA VAL A 50 -3.91 -3.44 -1.19
C VAL A 50 -5.03 -2.98 -0.26
N GLU A 51 -6.07 -3.79 -0.09
CA GLU A 51 -7.19 -3.51 0.82
C GLU A 51 -6.69 -3.34 2.26
N THR A 52 -5.90 -4.30 2.76
CA THR A 52 -5.30 -4.24 4.10
C THR A 52 -4.49 -2.95 4.32
N ARG A 53 -3.76 -2.51 3.28
CA ARG A 53 -2.95 -1.29 3.33
C ARG A 53 -3.79 -0.02 3.26
N LEU A 54 -4.86 0.01 2.48
CA LEU A 54 -5.76 1.16 2.35
C LEU A 54 -6.66 1.32 3.58
N ARG A 55 -7.14 0.21 4.17
CA ARG A 55 -7.91 0.24 5.43
C ARG A 55 -7.14 0.89 6.60
N MET A 56 -5.81 0.99 6.52
CA MET A 56 -5.00 1.73 7.49
C MET A 56 -5.27 3.25 7.48
N LEU A 57 -5.83 3.78 6.38
CA LEU A 57 -6.11 5.19 6.17
C LEU A 57 -7.45 5.63 6.76
N ILE A 58 -8.38 4.71 7.01
CA ILE A 58 -9.77 5.00 7.44
C ILE A 58 -9.82 5.99 8.62
N PRO A 59 -9.04 5.84 9.71
CA PRO A 59 -9.10 6.78 10.84
C PRO A 59 -8.64 8.22 10.51
N TYR A 60 -7.99 8.41 9.35
CA TYR A 60 -7.38 9.66 8.92
C TYR A 60 -7.89 10.12 7.55
N ILE A 61 -8.93 9.47 7.01
CA ILE A 61 -9.37 9.64 5.62
C ILE A 61 -9.80 11.09 5.33
N GLU A 62 -10.40 11.78 6.31
CA GLU A 62 -10.80 13.20 6.19
C GLU A 62 -9.62 14.14 5.90
N HIS A 63 -8.40 13.78 6.30
CA HIS A 63 -7.20 14.59 6.11
C HIS A 63 -6.26 14.02 5.05
N TRP A 64 -6.52 12.80 4.57
CA TRP A 64 -5.67 12.10 3.62
C TRP A 64 -5.50 12.82 2.27
N PRO A 65 -6.53 13.48 1.68
CA PRO A 65 -6.33 14.26 0.45
C PRO A 65 -5.27 15.35 0.59
N ARG A 66 -5.20 15.99 1.76
CA ARG A 66 -4.16 16.99 2.07
C ARG A 66 -2.80 16.34 2.32
N ALA A 67 -2.77 15.18 2.97
CA ALA A 67 -1.53 14.45 3.18
C ALA A 67 -0.91 14.02 1.85
N LEU A 68 -1.73 13.52 0.92
CA LEU A 68 -1.31 13.12 -0.42
C LEU A 68 -0.73 14.30 -1.21
N SER A 69 -1.38 15.47 -1.16
CA SER A 69 -0.86 16.67 -1.85
C SER A 69 0.49 17.13 -1.30
N ILE A 70 0.74 16.98 0.00
CA ILE A 70 2.06 17.25 0.62
C ILE A 70 3.09 16.22 0.17
N LEU A 71 2.74 14.93 0.10
CA LEU A 71 3.64 13.87 -0.36
C LEU A 71 4.09 14.06 -1.82
N MET A 72 3.28 14.72 -2.64
CA MET A 72 3.59 15.04 -4.05
C MET A 72 4.41 16.34 -4.23
N LEU A 73 4.78 17.05 -3.16
CA LEU A 73 5.66 18.21 -3.28
C LEU A 73 7.06 17.78 -3.74
N PRO A 74 7.75 18.56 -4.60
CA PRO A 74 9.02 18.14 -5.20
C PRO A 74 10.09 17.68 -4.21
N HIS A 75 10.16 18.28 -3.01
CA HIS A 75 11.12 17.89 -1.97
C HIS A 75 10.74 16.59 -1.23
N ASN A 76 9.46 16.20 -1.26
CA ASN A 76 8.97 14.97 -0.64
C ASN A 76 8.93 13.79 -1.61
N ILE A 77 8.79 14.03 -2.92
CA ILE A 77 8.68 12.98 -3.95
C ILE A 77 9.75 11.89 -3.80
N PRO A 78 11.05 12.18 -3.61
CA PRO A 78 12.05 11.12 -3.47
C PRO A 78 11.75 10.14 -2.32
N SER A 79 11.32 10.67 -1.17
CA SER A 79 10.96 9.86 0.00
C SER A 79 9.64 9.13 -0.19
N SER A 80 8.60 9.84 -0.65
CA SER A 80 7.28 9.27 -0.92
C SER A 80 7.34 8.13 -1.94
N LEU A 81 8.08 8.35 -3.04
CA LEU A 81 8.25 7.36 -4.10
C LEU A 81 9.04 6.15 -3.61
N SER A 82 10.11 6.37 -2.85
CA SER A 82 10.88 5.28 -2.22
C SER A 82 9.98 4.38 -1.36
N LEU A 83 9.16 4.97 -0.49
CA LEU A 83 8.21 4.24 0.35
C LEU A 83 7.16 3.49 -0.47
N LEU A 84 6.64 4.10 -1.55
CA LEU A 84 5.70 3.43 -2.46
C LEU A 84 6.35 2.23 -3.16
N THR A 85 7.55 2.40 -3.70
CA THR A 85 8.27 1.31 -4.39
C THR A 85 8.62 0.17 -3.44
N SER A 86 9.08 0.47 -2.22
CA SER A 86 9.37 -0.57 -1.22
C SER A 86 8.10 -1.32 -0.78
N MET A 87 6.97 -0.62 -0.62
CA MET A 87 5.70 -1.26 -0.30
C MET A 87 5.24 -2.22 -1.41
N VAL A 88 5.34 -1.77 -2.67
CA VAL A 88 5.02 -2.60 -3.85
C VAL A 88 5.96 -3.79 -3.96
N ASP A 89 7.25 -3.61 -3.66
CA ASP A 89 8.24 -4.68 -3.59
C ASP A 89 7.87 -5.74 -2.55
N ASP A 90 7.51 -5.31 -1.34
CA ASP A 90 7.09 -6.19 -0.26
C ASP A 90 5.84 -7.00 -0.66
N MET A 91 4.82 -6.35 -1.23
CA MET A 91 3.62 -7.05 -1.70
C MET A 91 3.96 -8.13 -2.75
N TRP A 92 4.80 -7.82 -3.73
CA TRP A 92 5.23 -8.80 -4.74
C TRP A 92 6.11 -9.91 -4.16
N HIS A 93 6.95 -9.59 -3.18
CA HIS A 93 7.78 -10.57 -2.46
C HIS A 93 6.90 -11.63 -1.78
N TYR A 94 5.92 -11.20 -0.98
CA TYR A 94 5.03 -12.11 -0.27
C TYR A 94 4.02 -12.82 -1.19
N ALA A 95 3.67 -12.23 -2.34
CA ALA A 95 2.91 -12.92 -3.39
C ALA A 95 3.67 -14.13 -4.00
N GLY A 96 4.98 -14.22 -3.72
CA GLY A 96 5.86 -15.27 -4.22
C GLY A 96 6.31 -15.04 -5.66
N ASP A 97 6.40 -13.78 -6.10
CA ASP A 97 6.93 -13.45 -7.41
C ASP A 97 8.42 -13.81 -7.51
N GLN A 98 8.77 -14.52 -8.58
CA GLN A 98 10.15 -14.89 -8.93
C GLN A 98 10.58 -14.23 -10.24
N SER A 99 9.83 -13.23 -10.72
CA SER A 99 10.11 -12.57 -11.99
C SER A 99 11.42 -11.80 -11.93
N THR A 100 12.37 -12.19 -12.77
CA THR A 100 13.53 -11.38 -13.15
C THR A 100 13.25 -10.72 -14.51
N ASP A 101 13.97 -9.65 -14.86
CA ASP A 101 13.91 -8.95 -16.16
C ASP A 101 12.75 -7.94 -16.33
N LEU A 102 12.34 -7.64 -17.57
CA LEU A 102 11.36 -6.58 -17.90
C LEU A 102 10.03 -6.73 -17.14
N ASN A 103 9.65 -7.95 -16.78
CA ASN A 103 8.46 -8.24 -15.97
C ASN A 103 8.54 -7.60 -14.57
N TRP A 104 9.74 -7.42 -14.01
CA TRP A 104 9.97 -6.77 -12.73
C TRP A 104 9.45 -5.33 -12.73
N TYR A 105 9.80 -4.55 -13.77
CA TYR A 105 9.40 -3.15 -13.91
C TYR A 105 7.91 -3.01 -14.18
N THR A 106 7.38 -3.82 -15.11
CA THR A 106 5.96 -3.77 -15.48
C THR A 106 5.07 -4.12 -14.29
N ARG A 107 5.41 -5.16 -13.51
CA ARG A 107 4.64 -5.55 -12.32
C ARG A 107 4.59 -4.48 -11.25
N ARG A 108 5.71 -3.80 -11.01
CA ARG A 108 5.80 -2.70 -10.04
C ARG A 108 5.01 -1.49 -10.50
N ALA A 109 5.17 -1.10 -11.76
CA ALA A 109 4.44 0.02 -12.33
C ALA A 109 2.92 -0.22 -12.28
N MET A 110 2.46 -1.43 -12.62
CA MET A 110 1.04 -1.78 -12.55
C MET A 110 0.50 -1.78 -11.12
N LEU A 111 1.20 -2.40 -10.17
CA LEU A 111 0.72 -2.45 -8.79
C LEU A 111 0.75 -1.06 -8.12
N ALA A 112 1.77 -0.25 -8.41
CA ALA A 112 1.81 1.15 -7.96
C ALA A 112 0.65 1.95 -8.56
N ALA A 113 0.33 1.75 -9.84
CA ALA A 113 -0.82 2.38 -10.48
C ALA A 113 -2.13 1.96 -9.81
N ILE A 114 -2.35 0.65 -9.61
CA ILE A 114 -3.53 0.10 -8.92
C ILE A 114 -3.68 0.74 -7.54
N TYR A 115 -2.64 0.67 -6.69
CA TYR A 115 -2.68 1.23 -5.34
C TYR A 115 -3.04 2.72 -5.36
N ASN A 116 -2.37 3.52 -6.19
CA ASN A 116 -2.61 4.97 -6.24
C ASN A 116 -4.01 5.29 -6.79
N THR A 117 -4.50 4.57 -7.81
CA THR A 117 -5.85 4.83 -8.35
C THR A 117 -6.93 4.43 -7.35
N THR A 118 -6.78 3.31 -6.66
CA THR A 118 -7.73 2.87 -5.63
C THR A 118 -7.68 3.81 -4.42
N GLU A 119 -6.51 4.34 -4.04
CA GLU A 119 -6.38 5.39 -3.02
C GLU A 119 -7.15 6.67 -3.41
N LEU A 120 -7.08 7.09 -4.69
CA LEU A 120 -7.84 8.23 -5.20
C LEU A 120 -9.37 8.00 -5.19
N VAL A 121 -9.82 6.78 -5.46
CA VAL A 121 -11.22 6.38 -5.39
C VAL A 121 -11.69 6.38 -3.93
N MET A 122 -10.91 5.77 -3.02
CA MET A 122 -11.22 5.68 -1.59
C MET A 122 -11.47 7.03 -0.93
N MET A 123 -10.74 8.07 -1.34
CA MET A 123 -10.93 9.43 -0.81
C MET A 123 -12.28 10.06 -1.17
N GLN A 124 -12.99 9.53 -2.16
CA GLN A 124 -14.30 10.00 -2.62
C GLN A 124 -15.43 9.03 -2.27
N ASP A 125 -15.09 7.86 -1.74
CA ASP A 125 -16.03 6.81 -1.43
C ASP A 125 -16.78 7.11 -0.12
N SER A 126 -18.11 7.01 -0.19
CA SER A 126 -19.03 7.19 0.94
C SER A 126 -20.00 6.00 1.10
N SER A 127 -19.73 4.90 0.38
CA SER A 127 -20.44 3.64 0.52
C SER A 127 -20.18 3.02 1.90
N PRO A 128 -21.08 2.14 2.39
CA PRO A 128 -20.85 1.40 3.63
C PRO A 128 -19.52 0.63 3.56
N ASP A 129 -18.68 0.78 4.58
CA ASP A 129 -17.36 0.12 4.71
C ASP A 129 -16.45 0.17 3.47
N PHE A 130 -16.58 1.21 2.63
CA PHE A 130 -15.80 1.38 1.38
C PHE A 130 -16.03 0.27 0.33
N GLU A 131 -17.24 -0.30 0.27
CA GLU A 131 -17.63 -1.35 -0.71
C GLU A 131 -17.39 -0.95 -2.18
N ASP A 132 -17.56 0.33 -2.53
CA ASP A 132 -17.30 0.83 -3.89
C ASP A 132 -15.79 0.82 -4.20
N THR A 133 -14.93 1.15 -3.23
CA THR A 133 -13.47 1.06 -3.34
C THR A 133 -13.01 -0.39 -3.49
N ASP A 134 -13.58 -1.30 -2.71
CA ASP A 134 -13.23 -2.72 -2.76
C ASP A 134 -13.62 -3.38 -4.09
N SER A 135 -14.60 -2.80 -4.79
CA SER A 135 -15.12 -3.26 -6.08
C SER A 135 -14.36 -2.70 -7.30
N PHE A 136 -13.63 -1.60 -7.14
CA PHE A 136 -12.89 -0.88 -8.20
C PHE A 136 -11.57 -1.57 -8.57
#